data_AF-G9QW60-F1
#
_entry.id   AF-G9QW60-F1
#
_cell.length_a   1.000
_cell.length_b   1.000
_cell.length_c   1.000
_cell.angle_alpha   90.00
_cell.angle_beta   90.00
_cell.angle_gamma   90.00
#
_symmetry.space_group_name_H-M   'P 1'
#
loop_
_entity.id
_entity.type
_entity.pdbx_description
1 polymer ?
#
loop_
_entity_poly.entity_id
_entity_poly.type
_entity_poly.pdbx_seq_one_letter_code
_entity_poly.pdbx_strand_id
1 'polypeptide(L)'
;MANAYTINDHNLVLNVRSGFLTYGRAIGRFAHACREKNQTEHIKYLNKNPVTINRYKLLSEFNGNGNMRDANSKDDELHNMAFVKKLLKGFQDSFKEDYTAQSYTQKRNGKDTVIKKSWRKDMRSFCEIIITFGTDREKEPKEGLNDEESKFINENIHMDRVMRFVNAYCAKYGAKCLLVAEHNDEKTKHFHIFFTNYSFEKHANLRFSGRSKTAKFGQELQDMGAEAFEGQVLRGKPGKNRHKNLTKMHQIASEYKSEQELKEKIQKLIEAEANKYMQKKEPLLGDEYFRLEPNEKRALIVGLRNSVFEQMQENITITSDEQLKEKAELLDEQVTEQNKIIEEYKKKNIEVLKEKET
;
A
#
# COMPACT_ATOMS: atom_id res chain seq x y z
N MET A 1 -26.61 -13.31 8.35
CA MET A 1 -25.27 -13.42 7.75
C MET A 1 -24.83 -12.02 7.38
N ALA A 2 -23.54 -11.66 7.58
CA ALA A 2 -23.06 -10.36 7.13
C ALA A 2 -23.10 -10.36 5.59
N ASN A 3 -23.96 -9.53 5.01
CA ASN A 3 -24.06 -9.39 3.56
C ASN A 3 -22.81 -8.62 3.09
N ALA A 4 -22.03 -9.23 2.21
CA ALA A 4 -20.94 -8.58 1.50
C ALA A 4 -21.15 -8.80 0.00
N TYR A 5 -20.52 -7.95 -0.81
CA TYR A 5 -20.49 -8.17 -2.24
C TYR A 5 -19.67 -9.41 -2.56
N THR A 6 -20.09 -10.15 -3.58
CA THR A 6 -19.47 -11.40 -4.00
C THR A 6 -19.01 -11.32 -5.45
N ILE A 7 -17.84 -11.87 -5.73
CA ILE A 7 -17.31 -12.09 -7.08
C ILE A 7 -16.86 -13.55 -7.17
N ASN A 8 -17.37 -14.30 -8.15
CA ASN A 8 -17.05 -15.72 -8.36
C ASN A 8 -17.16 -16.53 -7.04
N ASP A 9 -18.28 -16.36 -6.33
CA ASP A 9 -18.56 -17.00 -5.02
C ASP A 9 -17.60 -16.65 -3.87
N HIS A 10 -16.77 -15.62 -4.04
CA HIS A 10 -15.86 -15.11 -3.01
C HIS A 10 -16.31 -13.76 -2.49
N ASN A 11 -16.27 -13.58 -1.17
CA ASN A 11 -16.65 -12.34 -0.53
C ASN A 11 -15.56 -11.29 -0.71
N LEU A 12 -16.00 -10.06 -0.92
CA LEU A 12 -15.13 -8.91 -0.84
C LEU A 12 -14.71 -8.66 0.61
N VAL A 13 -13.43 -8.43 0.83
CA VAL A 13 -12.83 -8.19 2.15
C VAL A 13 -12.06 -6.87 2.17
N LEU A 14 -11.94 -6.28 3.35
CA LEU A 14 -11.15 -5.06 3.57
C LEU A 14 -9.94 -5.30 4.48
N ASN A 15 -8.96 -4.40 4.37
CA ASN A 15 -7.88 -4.27 5.34
C ASN A 15 -7.66 -2.79 5.69
N VAL A 16 -7.62 -2.49 6.99
CA VAL A 16 -7.26 -1.16 7.51
C VAL A 16 -5.89 -1.17 8.18
N ARG A 17 -5.00 -0.31 7.71
CA ARG A 17 -3.64 -0.14 8.23
C ARG A 17 -3.43 1.28 8.74
N SER A 18 -2.68 1.42 9.83
CA SER A 18 -2.29 2.73 10.36
C SER A 18 -0.77 2.90 10.41
N GLY A 19 -0.29 4.09 10.07
CA GLY A 19 1.08 4.53 10.28
C GLY A 19 1.12 5.83 11.09
N PHE A 20 1.77 5.82 12.24
CA PHE A 20 2.02 7.05 13.00
C PHE A 20 3.26 7.77 12.45
N LEU A 21 3.10 9.05 12.14
CA LEU A 21 4.07 9.83 11.38
C LEU A 21 4.57 11.02 12.21
N THR A 22 5.88 11.24 12.15
CA THR A 22 6.47 12.53 12.54
C THR A 22 6.12 13.58 11.50
N TYR A 23 6.26 14.87 11.84
CA TYR A 23 6.02 15.99 10.91
C TYR A 23 6.71 15.79 9.54
N GLY A 24 8.02 15.50 9.53
CA GLY A 24 8.77 15.30 8.29
C GLY A 24 8.25 14.14 7.44
N ARG A 25 7.87 13.01 8.07
CA ARG A 25 7.28 11.87 7.35
C ARG A 25 5.87 12.15 6.85
N ALA A 26 5.09 12.91 7.61
CA ALA A 26 3.74 13.30 7.24
C ALA A 26 3.73 14.15 5.96
N ILE A 27 4.67 15.09 5.80
CA ILE A 27 4.78 15.89 4.57
C ILE A 27 4.93 14.99 3.33
N GLY A 28 5.91 14.07 3.35
CA GLY A 28 6.15 13.20 2.19
C GLY A 28 4.99 12.25 1.90
N ARG A 29 4.38 11.68 2.95
CA ARG A 29 3.22 10.78 2.80
C ARG A 29 1.98 11.51 2.30
N PHE A 30 1.72 12.71 2.81
CA PHE A 30 0.59 13.55 2.40
C PHE A 30 0.77 14.00 0.94
N ALA A 31 1.97 14.44 0.56
CA ALA A 31 2.27 14.81 -0.82
C ALA A 31 2.15 13.62 -1.79
N HIS A 32 2.60 12.44 -1.38
CA HIS A 32 2.41 11.21 -2.16
C HIS A 32 0.92 10.88 -2.36
N ALA A 33 0.11 11.00 -1.30
CA ALA A 33 -1.33 10.78 -1.36
C ALA A 33 -2.07 11.83 -2.21
N CYS A 34 -1.57 13.08 -2.25
CA CYS A 34 -2.12 14.11 -3.12
C CYS A 34 -1.63 14.03 -4.56
N ARG A 35 -0.77 13.06 -4.93
CA ARG A 35 -0.12 13.01 -6.25
C ARG A 35 0.58 14.33 -6.61
N GLU A 36 1.33 14.89 -5.65
CA GLU A 36 2.09 16.12 -5.90
C GLU A 36 3.04 15.93 -7.09
N LYS A 37 3.15 16.97 -7.93
CA LYS A 37 3.77 16.89 -9.26
C LYS A 37 5.16 16.26 -9.24
N ASN A 38 6.03 16.71 -8.34
CA ASN A 38 7.41 16.21 -8.25
C ASN A 38 7.49 14.78 -7.68
N GLN A 39 6.46 14.31 -6.97
CA GLN A 39 6.35 12.92 -6.54
C GLN A 39 5.86 12.01 -7.68
N THR A 40 4.98 12.49 -8.55
CA THR A 40 4.36 11.69 -9.63
C THR A 40 5.24 11.47 -10.86
N GLU A 41 6.17 12.39 -11.15
CA GLU A 41 7.07 12.30 -12.32
C GLU A 41 7.92 11.01 -12.36
N HIS A 42 8.06 10.34 -11.22
CA HIS A 42 8.87 9.13 -11.07
C HIS A 42 8.04 7.84 -10.87
N ILE A 43 6.70 7.91 -10.87
CA ILE A 43 5.83 6.75 -10.61
C ILE A 43 5.46 6.07 -11.93
N LYS A 44 6.35 5.20 -12.43
CA LYS A 44 6.22 4.52 -13.74
C LYS A 44 5.04 3.53 -13.83
N TYR A 45 4.49 3.09 -12.70
CA TYR A 45 3.43 2.07 -12.62
C TYR A 45 2.01 2.62 -12.50
N LEU A 46 1.82 3.95 -12.55
CA LEU A 46 0.48 4.53 -12.61
C LEU A 46 -0.20 4.12 -13.92
N ASN A 47 -1.49 3.84 -13.84
CA ASN A 47 -2.30 3.56 -15.01
C ASN A 47 -2.36 4.83 -15.86
N LYS A 48 -1.87 4.76 -17.11
CA LYS A 48 -1.81 5.91 -18.04
C LYS A 48 -3.19 6.34 -18.57
N ASN A 49 -4.27 5.74 -18.08
CA ASN A 49 -5.62 6.04 -18.53
C ASN A 49 -6.14 7.33 -17.89
N PRO A 50 -6.37 8.41 -18.66
CA PRO A 50 -6.81 9.71 -18.13
C PRO A 50 -8.26 9.70 -17.59
N VAL A 51 -8.97 8.58 -17.72
CA VAL A 51 -10.37 8.41 -17.30
C VAL A 51 -10.48 8.15 -15.78
N THR A 52 -9.43 7.64 -15.14
CA THR A 52 -9.42 7.39 -13.69
C THR A 52 -8.96 8.62 -12.93
N ILE A 53 -9.92 9.41 -12.44
CA ILE A 53 -9.64 10.63 -11.67
C ILE A 53 -9.60 10.28 -10.18
N ASN A 54 -8.44 10.47 -9.55
CA ASN A 54 -8.32 10.45 -8.09
C ASN A 54 -9.21 11.52 -7.49
N ARG A 55 -9.83 11.21 -6.36
CA ARG A 55 -10.76 12.12 -5.69
C ARG A 55 -10.24 12.45 -4.31
N TYR A 56 -10.39 13.71 -3.91
CA TYR A 56 -9.87 14.18 -2.64
C TYR A 56 -10.97 14.85 -1.83
N LYS A 57 -10.90 14.66 -0.52
CA LYS A 57 -11.57 15.53 0.44
C LYS A 57 -10.51 16.13 1.35
N LEU A 58 -10.50 17.45 1.45
CA LEU A 58 -9.54 18.19 2.27
C LEU A 58 -10.28 18.86 3.43
N LEU A 59 -9.62 18.98 4.58
CA LEU A 59 -10.15 19.76 5.68
C LEU A 59 -10.45 21.19 5.21
N SER A 60 -11.71 21.60 5.32
CA SER A 60 -12.14 22.97 5.11
C SER A 60 -12.07 23.70 6.46
N GLU A 61 -11.26 24.76 6.53
CA GLU A 61 -11.20 25.61 7.72
C GLU A 61 -12.37 26.59 7.82
N PHE A 62 -13.28 26.62 6.84
CA PHE A 62 -14.51 27.42 6.93
C PHE A 62 -15.28 27.04 8.21
N ASN A 63 -15.27 27.95 9.17
CA ASN A 63 -15.91 27.89 10.50
C ASN A 63 -15.30 26.95 11.54
N GLY A 64 -14.11 26.38 11.33
CA GLY A 64 -13.42 25.58 12.38
C GLY A 64 -14.14 24.28 12.80
N ASN A 65 -15.24 23.92 12.14
CA ASN A 65 -16.14 22.82 12.50
C ASN A 65 -15.70 21.44 12.00
N GLY A 66 -14.53 21.33 11.36
CA GLY A 66 -14.01 20.04 10.88
C GLY A 66 -14.70 19.49 9.63
N ASN A 67 -15.42 20.34 8.89
CA ASN A 67 -16.06 19.94 7.63
C ASN A 67 -15.00 19.68 6.56
N MET A 68 -15.20 18.62 5.77
CA MET A 68 -14.33 18.28 4.65
C MET A 68 -14.92 18.84 3.35
N ARG A 69 -14.13 19.57 2.57
CA ARG A 69 -14.53 20.03 1.22
C ARG A 69 -14.07 19.04 0.16
N ASP A 70 -14.84 18.91 -0.90
CA ASP A 70 -14.36 18.23 -2.10
C ASP A 70 -13.21 19.04 -2.70
N ALA A 71 -12.16 18.33 -3.09
CA ALA A 71 -11.01 18.87 -3.79
C ALA A 71 -10.74 17.97 -5.00
N ASN A 72 -10.40 18.57 -6.13
CA ASN A 72 -10.11 17.85 -7.36
C ASN A 72 -8.62 17.97 -7.71
N SER A 73 -8.17 17.22 -8.69
CA SER A 73 -6.78 17.24 -9.17
C SER A 73 -6.36 18.57 -9.82
N LYS A 74 -7.27 19.52 -10.00
CA LYS A 74 -6.98 20.90 -10.45
C LYS A 74 -6.94 21.90 -9.30
N ASP A 75 -7.14 21.42 -8.07
CA ASP A 75 -7.02 22.25 -6.87
C ASP A 75 -5.53 22.46 -6.57
N ASP A 76 -5.03 23.63 -6.94
CA ASP A 76 -3.62 24.01 -6.80
C ASP A 76 -3.09 23.83 -5.37
N GLU A 77 -3.97 23.86 -4.35
CA GLU A 77 -3.57 23.68 -2.95
C GLU A 77 -3.03 22.27 -2.66
N LEU A 78 -3.64 21.23 -3.23
CA LEU A 78 -3.24 19.84 -2.97
C LEU A 78 -1.90 19.48 -3.64
N HIS A 79 -1.62 20.09 -4.78
CA HIS A 79 -0.37 19.89 -5.54
C HIS A 79 0.71 20.92 -5.17
N ASN A 80 0.49 21.71 -4.11
CA ASN A 80 1.44 22.70 -3.63
C ASN A 80 2.08 22.25 -2.31
N MET A 81 3.35 21.85 -2.38
CA MET A 81 4.13 21.44 -1.22
C MET A 81 4.21 22.51 -0.12
N ALA A 82 4.17 23.80 -0.47
CA ALA A 82 4.18 24.88 0.51
C ALA A 82 2.88 24.90 1.33
N PHE A 83 1.74 24.64 0.70
CA PHE A 83 0.46 24.48 1.39
C PHE A 83 0.50 23.30 2.37
N VAL A 84 0.91 22.11 1.90
CA VAL A 84 1.00 20.90 2.74
C VAL A 84 1.90 21.14 3.96
N LYS A 85 3.07 21.74 3.75
CA LYS A 85 3.99 22.11 4.84
C LYS A 85 3.32 23.07 5.82
N LYS A 86 2.67 24.13 5.34
CA LYS A 86 2.02 25.13 6.19
C LYS A 86 0.88 24.53 7.02
N LEU A 87 0.01 23.73 6.40
CA LEU A 87 -1.11 23.05 7.07
C LEU A 87 -0.61 22.15 8.20
N LEU A 88 0.30 21.22 7.90
CA LEU A 88 0.84 20.30 8.90
C LEU A 88 1.65 21.04 9.98
N LYS A 89 2.34 22.12 9.61
CA LYS A 89 3.13 22.92 10.57
C LYS A 89 2.24 23.62 11.59
N GLY A 90 1.10 24.19 11.18
CA GLY A 90 0.14 24.82 12.09
C GLY A 90 -0.36 23.85 13.17
N PHE A 91 -0.76 22.64 12.79
CA PHE A 91 -1.13 21.59 13.75
C PHE A 91 0.06 21.16 14.62
N GLN A 92 1.23 20.93 14.03
CA GLN A 92 2.44 20.54 14.76
C GLN A 92 2.82 21.55 15.84
N ASP A 93 2.71 22.85 15.55
CA ASP A 93 3.09 23.92 16.47
C ASP A 93 2.07 24.07 17.60
N SER A 94 0.77 24.01 17.31
CA SER A 94 -0.27 24.01 18.36
C SER A 94 -0.14 22.81 19.33
N PHE A 95 0.19 21.61 18.82
CA PHE A 95 0.44 20.45 19.70
C PHE A 95 1.69 20.64 20.56
N LYS A 96 2.73 21.24 19.99
CA LYS A 96 3.98 21.50 20.70
C LYS A 96 3.76 22.51 21.82
N GLU A 97 3.06 23.59 21.54
CA GLU A 97 2.71 24.63 22.52
C GLU A 97 1.96 24.01 23.71
N ASP A 98 0.83 23.35 23.44
CA ASP A 98 0.01 22.69 24.46
C ASP A 98 0.81 21.67 25.30
N TYR A 99 1.60 20.82 24.65
CA TYR A 99 2.38 19.78 25.34
C TYR A 99 3.48 20.37 26.24
N THR A 100 4.17 21.41 25.77
CA THR A 100 5.28 22.04 26.53
C THR A 100 4.81 22.93 27.67
N ALA A 101 3.54 23.35 27.65
CA ALA A 101 2.91 24.00 28.80
C ALA A 101 2.73 23.04 29.99
N GLN A 102 2.78 21.72 29.76
CA GLN A 102 2.56 20.72 30.80
C GLN A 102 3.82 20.36 31.59
N SER A 103 3.62 19.82 32.80
CA SER A 103 4.67 19.24 33.64
C SER A 103 4.22 17.90 34.25
N TYR A 104 5.16 17.13 34.79
CA TYR A 104 4.88 15.91 35.55
C TYR A 104 5.84 15.80 36.73
N THR A 105 5.40 15.12 37.79
CA THR A 105 6.23 14.87 38.97
C THR A 105 6.95 13.53 38.83
N GLN A 106 8.25 13.52 39.13
CA GLN A 106 9.05 12.31 39.19
C GLN A 106 9.81 12.27 40.52
N LYS A 107 9.76 11.12 41.20
CA LYS A 107 10.53 10.90 42.43
C LYS A 107 11.99 10.61 42.07
N ARG A 108 12.91 11.44 42.56
CA ARG A 108 14.36 11.28 42.42
C ARG A 108 15.01 11.39 43.78
N ASN A 109 15.74 10.36 44.20
CA ASN A 109 16.40 10.28 45.52
C ASN A 109 15.42 10.57 46.68
N GLY A 110 14.20 10.01 46.61
CA GLY A 110 13.17 10.19 47.62
C GLY A 110 12.43 11.54 47.58
N LYS A 111 12.88 12.51 46.77
CA LYS A 111 12.24 13.82 46.61
C LYS A 111 11.44 13.91 45.33
N ASP A 112 10.25 14.50 45.43
CA ASP A 112 9.42 14.79 44.26
C ASP A 112 10.00 15.98 43.51
N THR A 113 10.30 15.78 42.23
CA THR A 113 10.83 16.80 41.33
C THR A 113 9.82 17.06 40.22
N VAL A 114 9.41 18.31 40.03
CA VAL A 114 8.56 18.71 38.91
C VAL A 114 9.42 18.87 37.65
N ILE A 115 9.05 18.16 36.59
CA ILE A 115 9.74 18.16 35.30
C ILE A 115 8.81 18.74 34.25
N LYS A 116 9.24 19.81 33.58
CA LYS A 116 8.53 20.36 32.42
C LYS A 116 8.65 19.41 31.24
N LYS A 117 7.55 19.20 30.52
CA LYS A 117 7.57 18.37 29.31
C LYS A 117 8.31 19.12 28.19
N SER A 118 9.10 18.38 27.42
CA SER A 118 9.79 18.89 26.23
C SER A 118 9.36 18.12 24.99
N TRP A 119 9.14 18.85 23.90
CA TRP A 119 8.73 18.25 22.63
C TRP A 119 9.91 17.58 21.94
N ARG A 120 9.81 16.27 21.67
CA ARG A 120 10.87 15.51 21.00
C ARG A 120 10.72 15.54 19.48
N LYS A 121 11.84 15.42 18.76
CA LYS A 121 11.87 15.36 17.29
C LYS A 121 11.13 14.13 16.73
N ASP A 122 11.03 13.06 17.51
CA ASP A 122 10.38 11.80 17.14
C ASP A 122 8.90 11.73 17.54
N MET A 123 8.32 12.82 18.07
CA MET A 123 6.89 12.90 18.36
C MET A 123 6.08 12.71 17.08
N ARG A 124 5.09 11.82 17.15
CA ARG A 124 4.30 11.40 15.99
C ARG A 124 2.97 12.12 15.98
N SER A 125 2.97 13.32 15.44
CA SER A 125 1.84 14.25 15.44
C SER A 125 0.70 13.90 14.50
N PHE A 126 0.95 12.97 13.56
CA PHE A 126 -0.02 12.60 12.53
C PHE A 126 -0.17 11.08 12.45
N CYS A 127 -1.31 10.65 11.92
CA CYS A 127 -1.59 9.27 11.61
C CYS A 127 -2.09 9.18 10.16
N GLU A 128 -1.48 8.32 9.36
CA GLU A 128 -2.02 7.90 8.08
C GLU A 128 -2.76 6.58 8.27
N ILE A 129 -3.97 6.48 7.75
CA ILE A 129 -4.72 5.24 7.64
C ILE A 129 -4.86 4.90 6.16
N ILE A 130 -4.54 3.66 5.81
CA ILE A 130 -4.73 3.12 4.47
C ILE A 130 -5.83 2.06 4.53
N ILE A 131 -6.87 2.22 3.70
CA ILE A 131 -7.92 1.22 3.51
C ILE A 131 -7.74 0.59 2.12
N THR A 132 -7.55 -0.73 2.10
CA THR A 132 -7.43 -1.53 0.88
C THR A 132 -8.47 -2.64 0.85
N PHE A 133 -8.70 -3.20 -0.33
CA PHE A 133 -9.72 -4.23 -0.56
C PHE A 133 -9.11 -5.45 -1.25
N GLY A 134 -9.80 -6.57 -1.14
CA GLY A 134 -9.46 -7.83 -1.81
C GLY A 134 -10.60 -8.82 -1.69
N THR A 135 -10.32 -10.10 -1.92
CA THR A 135 -11.29 -11.19 -1.81
C THR A 135 -10.82 -12.23 -0.81
N ASP A 136 -11.75 -13.01 -0.24
CA ASP A 136 -11.45 -14.17 0.59
C ASP A 136 -11.09 -15.44 -0.18
N ARG A 137 -11.01 -15.35 -1.52
CA ARG A 137 -10.52 -16.40 -2.42
C ARG A 137 -9.16 -16.93 -1.95
N GLU A 138 -9.03 -18.24 -1.93
CA GLU A 138 -7.75 -18.93 -1.71
C GLU A 138 -6.79 -18.62 -2.88
N LYS A 139 -5.57 -18.21 -2.54
CA LYS A 139 -4.56 -17.72 -3.48
C LYS A 139 -3.28 -18.51 -3.33
N GLU A 140 -2.57 -18.74 -4.42
CA GLU A 140 -1.20 -19.26 -4.34
C GLU A 140 -0.29 -18.27 -3.56
N PRO A 141 0.82 -18.71 -2.92
CA PRO A 141 1.62 -17.88 -2.01
C PRO A 141 2.15 -16.54 -2.57
N LYS A 142 2.23 -16.41 -3.90
CA LYS A 142 2.66 -15.20 -4.61
C LYS A 142 1.53 -14.54 -5.43
N GLU A 143 0.37 -15.19 -5.49
CA GLU A 143 -0.76 -14.71 -6.26
C GLU A 143 -1.42 -13.50 -5.57
N GLY A 144 -1.67 -12.47 -6.37
CA GLY A 144 -2.42 -11.29 -5.95
C GLY A 144 -3.90 -11.36 -6.33
N LEU A 145 -4.54 -10.20 -6.41
CA LEU A 145 -5.84 -10.09 -7.07
C LEU A 145 -5.66 -10.30 -8.58
N ASN A 146 -6.58 -11.01 -9.20
CA ASN A 146 -6.68 -11.08 -10.66
C ASN A 146 -7.40 -9.83 -11.22
N ASP A 147 -7.46 -9.72 -12.54
CA ASP A 147 -8.00 -8.53 -13.20
C ASP A 147 -9.51 -8.36 -12.97
N GLU A 148 -10.27 -9.45 -12.89
CA GLU A 148 -11.70 -9.42 -12.57
C GLU A 148 -11.95 -8.91 -11.15
N GLU A 149 -11.19 -9.41 -10.18
CA GLU A 149 -11.25 -8.98 -8.78
C GLU A 149 -10.90 -7.50 -8.64
N SER A 150 -9.81 -7.05 -9.29
CA SER A 150 -9.41 -5.65 -9.29
C SER A 150 -10.46 -4.74 -9.94
N LYS A 151 -11.01 -5.14 -11.10
CA LYS A 151 -12.07 -4.40 -11.78
C LYS A 151 -13.32 -4.27 -10.90
N PHE A 152 -13.78 -5.38 -10.32
CA PHE A 152 -14.95 -5.40 -9.46
C PHE A 152 -14.80 -4.46 -8.26
N ILE A 153 -13.64 -4.47 -7.59
CA ILE A 153 -13.34 -3.54 -6.50
C ILE A 153 -13.43 -2.08 -6.97
N ASN A 154 -12.80 -1.77 -8.10
CA ASN A 154 -12.72 -0.42 -8.63
C ASN A 154 -14.11 0.14 -9.00
N GLU A 155 -15.03 -0.71 -9.44
CA GLU A 155 -16.39 -0.34 -9.81
C GLU A 155 -17.34 -0.19 -8.61
N ASN A 156 -17.18 -1.01 -7.56
CA ASN A 156 -18.18 -1.15 -6.49
C ASN A 156 -17.84 -0.40 -5.18
N ILE A 157 -16.56 -0.03 -4.99
CA ILE A 157 -16.13 0.68 -3.78
C ILE A 157 -16.17 2.19 -4.00
N HIS A 158 -16.87 2.90 -3.11
CA HIS A 158 -17.07 4.35 -3.19
C HIS A 158 -16.69 5.07 -1.89
N MET A 159 -16.27 6.33 -2.01
CA MET A 159 -15.78 7.17 -0.91
C MET A 159 -16.80 7.42 0.21
N ASP A 160 -18.10 7.32 -0.05
CA ASP A 160 -19.14 7.60 0.97
C ASP A 160 -19.00 6.70 2.20
N ARG A 161 -18.57 5.44 2.00
CA ARG A 161 -18.29 4.51 3.11
C ARG A 161 -17.02 4.88 3.88
N VAL A 162 -16.03 5.46 3.20
CA VAL A 162 -14.82 5.99 3.84
C VAL A 162 -15.16 7.14 4.77
N MET A 163 -16.11 8.00 4.41
CA MET A 163 -16.53 9.10 5.28
C MET A 163 -17.21 8.60 6.57
N ARG A 164 -17.92 7.46 6.53
CA ARG A 164 -18.43 6.82 7.75
C ARG A 164 -17.29 6.38 8.68
N PHE A 165 -16.25 5.77 8.12
CA PHE A 165 -15.04 5.41 8.85
C PHE A 165 -14.36 6.65 9.47
N VAL A 166 -14.20 7.72 8.68
CA VAL A 166 -13.61 8.98 9.13
C VAL A 166 -14.38 9.55 10.33
N ASN A 167 -15.71 9.63 10.23
CA ASN A 167 -16.55 10.15 11.30
C ASN A 167 -16.43 9.30 12.57
N ALA A 168 -16.47 7.97 12.45
CA ALA A 168 -16.30 7.07 13.59
C ALA A 168 -14.92 7.20 14.23
N TYR A 169 -13.85 7.31 13.43
CA TYR A 169 -12.49 7.50 13.91
C TYR A 169 -12.32 8.83 14.65
N CYS A 170 -12.78 9.93 14.04
CA CYS A 170 -12.75 11.26 14.63
C CYS A 170 -13.53 11.31 15.96
N ALA A 171 -14.75 10.77 15.99
CA ALA A 171 -15.58 10.74 17.21
C ALA A 171 -14.92 9.93 18.33
N LYS A 172 -14.35 8.77 18.01
CA LYS A 172 -13.73 7.89 19.02
C LYS A 172 -12.43 8.44 19.59
N TYR A 173 -11.60 9.09 18.77
CA TYR A 173 -10.25 9.49 19.16
C TYR A 173 -10.07 11.00 19.36
N GLY A 174 -11.09 11.81 19.11
CA GLY A 174 -11.00 13.28 19.12
C GLY A 174 -10.01 13.80 18.08
N ALA A 175 -9.71 13.01 17.04
CA ALA A 175 -8.80 13.37 15.98
C ALA A 175 -9.50 14.26 14.94
N LYS A 176 -8.73 15.08 14.23
CA LYS A 176 -9.22 15.81 13.05
C LYS A 176 -8.75 15.11 11.79
N CYS A 177 -9.67 14.87 10.86
CA CYS A 177 -9.32 14.43 9.51
C CYS A 177 -8.77 15.62 8.73
N LEU A 178 -7.62 15.43 8.08
CA LEU A 178 -6.92 16.45 7.30
C LEU A 178 -7.10 16.21 5.81
N LEU A 179 -7.07 14.95 5.37
CA LEU A 179 -7.17 14.54 3.98
C LEU A 179 -7.80 13.15 3.89
N VAL A 180 -8.67 12.97 2.91
CA VAL A 180 -9.05 11.66 2.34
C VAL A 180 -8.66 11.70 0.87
N ALA A 181 -7.80 10.79 0.43
CA ALA A 181 -7.40 10.63 -0.95
C ALA A 181 -7.83 9.25 -1.46
N GLU A 182 -8.70 9.23 -2.47
CA GLU A 182 -9.06 8.06 -3.25
C GLU A 182 -8.09 7.94 -4.42
N HIS A 183 -7.27 6.89 -4.40
CA HIS A 183 -6.42 6.52 -5.53
C HIS A 183 -7.18 5.52 -6.40
N ASN A 184 -7.45 5.91 -7.64
CA ASN A 184 -8.08 5.07 -8.65
C ASN A 184 -7.18 4.90 -9.90
N ASP A 185 -5.95 5.40 -9.81
CA ASP A 185 -4.89 5.38 -10.83
C ASP A 185 -3.89 4.23 -10.65
N GLU A 186 -4.13 3.33 -9.69
CA GLU A 186 -3.34 2.13 -9.43
C GLU A 186 -4.15 0.84 -9.72
N LYS A 187 -3.53 -0.34 -9.54
CA LYS A 187 -4.17 -1.65 -9.80
C LYS A 187 -5.52 -1.81 -9.09
N THR A 188 -5.62 -1.33 -7.85
CA THR A 188 -6.82 -1.48 -7.04
C THR A 188 -7.08 -0.20 -6.27
N LYS A 189 -8.33 0.24 -6.30
CA LYS A 189 -8.80 1.41 -5.58
C LYS A 189 -8.50 1.27 -4.10
N HIS A 190 -7.92 2.31 -3.53
CA HIS A 190 -7.58 2.35 -2.12
C HIS A 190 -7.62 3.79 -1.63
N PHE A 191 -7.62 3.94 -0.31
CA PHE A 191 -7.78 5.25 0.33
C PHE A 191 -6.62 5.52 1.27
N HIS A 192 -6.03 6.71 1.13
CA HIS A 192 -5.12 7.30 2.11
C HIS A 192 -5.88 8.33 2.92
N ILE A 193 -5.83 8.23 4.24
CA ILE A 193 -6.57 9.11 5.15
C ILE A 193 -5.60 9.68 6.19
N PHE A 194 -5.48 10.99 6.26
CA PHE A 194 -4.60 11.66 7.22
C PHE A 194 -5.41 12.22 8.38
N PHE A 195 -4.96 11.92 9.58
CA PHE A 195 -5.51 12.43 10.83
C PHE A 195 -4.44 13.13 11.65
N THR A 196 -4.87 14.07 12.50
CA THR A 196 -4.09 14.48 13.65
C THR A 196 -3.94 13.32 14.63
N ASN A 197 -2.82 13.26 15.35
CA ASN A 197 -2.51 12.22 16.32
C ASN A 197 -2.16 12.82 17.69
N TYR A 198 -2.99 13.75 18.16
CA TYR A 198 -2.81 14.47 19.42
C TYR A 198 -4.14 14.71 20.10
N SER A 199 -4.20 14.49 21.42
CA SER A 199 -5.35 14.80 22.27
C SER A 199 -4.99 15.97 23.16
N PHE A 200 -5.71 17.08 23.00
CA PHE A 200 -5.58 18.26 23.86
C PHE A 200 -6.08 17.98 25.28
N GLU A 201 -7.13 17.17 25.43
CA GLU A 201 -7.62 16.75 26.76
C GLU A 201 -6.55 15.98 27.55
N LYS A 202 -5.78 15.12 26.88
CA LYS A 202 -4.73 14.29 27.52
C LYS A 202 -3.34 14.91 27.47
N HIS A 203 -3.20 16.04 26.79
CA HIS A 203 -1.93 16.69 26.45
C HIS A 203 -0.85 15.69 25.99
N ALA A 204 -1.21 14.83 25.03
CA ALA A 204 -0.36 13.75 24.54
C ALA A 204 -0.78 13.25 23.16
N ASN A 205 0.17 12.67 22.42
CA ASN A 205 -0.15 11.91 21.21
C ASN A 205 -1.01 10.69 21.53
N LEU A 206 -1.85 10.27 20.58
CA LEU A 206 -2.60 9.00 20.65
C LEU A 206 -1.64 7.82 20.40
N ARG A 207 -0.64 7.65 21.27
CA ARG A 207 0.35 6.57 21.17
C ARG A 207 -0.03 5.46 22.14
N PHE A 208 -0.12 4.25 21.62
CA PHE A 208 -0.39 3.05 22.40
C PHE A 208 0.89 2.55 23.09
N SER A 209 0.87 2.49 24.42
CA SER A 209 1.98 1.97 25.21
C SER A 209 2.00 0.44 25.14
N GLY A 210 2.86 -0.12 24.29
CA GLY A 210 3.15 -1.57 24.25
C GLY A 210 2.41 -2.35 23.15
N ARG A 211 2.87 -3.59 22.94
CA ARG A 211 2.40 -4.47 21.86
C ARG A 211 0.91 -4.81 21.97
N SER A 212 0.41 -5.05 23.18
CA SER A 212 -1.00 -5.39 23.42
C SER A 212 -1.95 -4.26 23.03
N LYS A 213 -1.68 -3.04 23.49
CA LYS A 213 -2.50 -1.86 23.13
C LYS A 213 -2.43 -1.55 21.64
N THR A 214 -1.27 -1.75 21.01
CA THR A 214 -1.10 -1.56 19.57
C THR A 214 -1.89 -2.61 18.78
N ALA A 215 -1.90 -3.87 19.22
CA ALA A 215 -2.68 -4.93 18.60
C ALA A 215 -4.19 -4.69 18.75
N LYS A 216 -4.64 -4.25 19.94
CA LYS A 216 -6.03 -3.87 20.19
C LYS A 216 -6.47 -2.71 19.29
N PHE A 217 -5.65 -1.67 19.18
CA PHE A 217 -5.91 -0.56 18.25
C PHE A 217 -6.03 -1.05 16.81
N GLY A 218 -5.10 -1.89 16.34
CA GLY A 218 -5.17 -2.46 14.99
C GLY A 218 -6.44 -3.29 14.75
N GLN A 219 -6.87 -4.08 15.74
CA GLN A 219 -8.13 -4.81 15.69
C GLN A 219 -9.32 -3.85 15.59
N GLU A 220 -9.37 -2.83 16.45
CA GLU A 220 -10.45 -1.83 16.45
C GLU A 220 -10.54 -1.07 15.12
N LEU A 221 -9.41 -0.82 14.45
CA LEU A 221 -9.42 -0.22 13.11
C LEU A 221 -10.02 -1.15 12.05
N GLN A 222 -9.73 -2.45 12.11
CA GLN A 222 -10.31 -3.43 11.20
C GLN A 222 -11.82 -3.57 11.43
N ASP A 223 -12.24 -3.56 12.69
CA ASP A 223 -13.65 -3.66 13.09
C ASP A 223 -14.42 -2.40 12.63
N MET A 224 -13.87 -1.21 12.89
CA MET A 224 -14.43 0.07 12.42
C MET A 224 -14.49 0.15 10.89
N GLY A 225 -13.50 -0.41 10.19
CA GLY A 225 -13.52 -0.53 8.74
C GLY A 225 -14.66 -1.42 8.25
N ALA A 226 -14.87 -2.57 8.88
CA ALA A 226 -15.98 -3.48 8.53
C ALA A 226 -17.35 -2.86 8.80
N GLU A 227 -17.51 -2.17 9.92
CA GLU A 227 -18.74 -1.45 10.26
C GLU A 227 -19.02 -0.31 9.27
N ALA A 228 -18.01 0.50 8.94
CA ALA A 228 -18.17 1.61 8.00
C ALA A 228 -18.61 1.15 6.60
N PHE A 229 -18.19 -0.05 6.19
CA PHE A 229 -18.53 -0.66 4.91
C PHE A 229 -19.53 -1.83 5.03
N GLU A 230 -20.35 -1.84 6.09
CA GLU A 230 -21.39 -2.84 6.28
C GLU A 230 -22.29 -2.95 5.03
N GLY A 231 -22.55 -4.20 4.62
CA GLY A 231 -23.31 -4.53 3.41
C GLY A 231 -22.45 -4.67 2.15
N GLN A 232 -21.16 -4.32 2.18
CA GLN A 232 -20.28 -4.35 1.00
C GLN A 232 -19.08 -5.27 1.17
N VAL A 233 -18.45 -5.28 2.34
CA VAL A 233 -17.20 -6.01 2.58
C VAL A 233 -17.19 -6.68 3.94
N LEU A 234 -16.49 -7.81 4.03
CA LEU A 234 -16.17 -8.46 5.29
C LEU A 234 -14.84 -7.96 5.85
N ARG A 235 -14.71 -8.10 7.17
CA ARG A 235 -13.44 -7.90 7.86
C ARG A 235 -12.40 -8.91 7.39
N GLY A 236 -11.19 -8.44 7.05
CA GLY A 236 -10.06 -9.31 6.75
C GLY A 236 -9.73 -10.27 7.92
N LYS A 237 -9.41 -11.52 7.59
CA LYS A 237 -9.10 -12.54 8.60
C LYS A 237 -7.83 -12.16 9.38
N PRO A 238 -7.82 -12.30 10.72
CA PRO A 238 -6.60 -12.14 11.49
C PRO A 238 -5.58 -13.21 11.08
N GLY A 239 -4.30 -12.86 11.05
CA GLY A 239 -3.26 -13.79 10.62
C GLY A 239 -1.86 -13.40 11.10
N LYS A 240 -0.90 -14.28 10.86
CA LYS A 240 0.53 -14.07 11.18
C LYS A 240 1.29 -13.34 10.06
N ASN A 241 0.56 -12.82 9.07
CA ASN A 241 1.11 -12.17 7.89
C ASN A 241 1.90 -10.92 8.28
N ARG A 242 3.15 -10.85 7.82
CA ARG A 242 3.98 -9.64 7.93
C ARG A 242 3.66 -8.71 6.77
N HIS A 243 3.65 -7.42 7.05
CA HIS A 243 3.54 -6.42 6.00
C HIS A 243 4.72 -6.54 5.03
N LYS A 244 4.42 -6.44 3.74
CA LYS A 244 5.39 -6.27 2.68
C LYS A 244 5.24 -4.83 2.19
N ASN A 245 6.36 -4.14 1.94
CA ASN A 245 6.31 -2.83 1.30
C ASN A 245 5.96 -2.98 -0.19
N LEU A 246 5.61 -1.88 -0.84
CA LEU A 246 5.13 -1.88 -2.23
C LEU A 246 6.16 -2.48 -3.20
N THR A 247 7.44 -2.11 -3.07
CA THR A 247 8.54 -2.67 -3.88
C THR A 247 8.57 -4.19 -3.82
N LYS A 248 8.52 -4.75 -2.60
CA LYS A 248 8.51 -6.20 -2.41
C LYS A 248 7.23 -6.85 -2.93
N MET A 249 6.08 -6.16 -2.85
CA MET A 249 4.83 -6.66 -3.42
C MET A 249 4.89 -6.70 -4.96
N HIS A 250 5.44 -5.67 -5.61
CA HIS A 250 5.63 -5.65 -7.06
C HIS A 250 6.59 -6.75 -7.52
N GLN A 251 7.71 -6.93 -6.83
CA GLN A 251 8.66 -8.00 -7.13
C GLN A 251 7.96 -9.38 -7.08
N ILE A 252 7.20 -9.65 -6.01
CA ILE A 252 6.47 -10.91 -5.86
C ILE A 252 5.43 -11.11 -6.97
N ALA A 253 4.71 -10.05 -7.35
CA ALA A 253 3.72 -10.12 -8.43
C ALA A 253 4.38 -10.39 -9.79
N SER A 254 5.54 -9.78 -10.05
CA SER A 254 6.34 -10.03 -11.25
C SER A 254 6.84 -11.47 -11.29
N GLU A 255 7.46 -11.94 -10.19
CA GLU A 255 7.91 -13.34 -10.07
C GLU A 255 6.77 -14.33 -10.31
N TYR A 256 5.58 -14.08 -9.74
CA TYR A 256 4.41 -14.94 -9.94
C TYR A 256 3.98 -14.97 -11.40
N LYS A 257 3.94 -13.80 -12.06
CA LYS A 257 3.55 -13.71 -13.47
C LYS A 257 4.52 -14.52 -14.35
N SER A 258 5.83 -14.35 -14.15
CA SER A 258 6.85 -15.10 -14.89
C SER A 258 6.77 -16.62 -14.63
N GLU A 259 6.48 -17.03 -13.38
CA GLU A 259 6.25 -18.44 -13.05
C GLU A 259 5.04 -19.03 -13.79
N GLN A 260 3.93 -18.29 -13.88
CA GLN A 260 2.74 -18.74 -14.60
C GLN A 260 2.97 -18.81 -16.12
N GLU A 261 3.62 -17.79 -16.70
CA GLU A 261 3.99 -17.81 -18.12
C GLU A 261 4.91 -19.00 -18.47
N LEU A 262 5.85 -19.35 -17.59
CA LEU A 262 6.68 -20.54 -17.76
C LEU A 262 5.84 -21.83 -17.70
N LYS A 263 4.95 -21.96 -16.71
CA LYS A 263 4.07 -23.13 -16.58
C LYS A 263 3.24 -23.32 -17.84
N GLU A 264 2.65 -22.25 -18.38
CA GLU A 264 1.87 -22.29 -19.62
C GLU A 264 2.71 -22.70 -20.84
N LYS A 265 3.93 -22.16 -20.97
CA LYS A 265 4.85 -22.55 -22.06
C LYS A 265 5.22 -24.03 -21.97
N ILE A 266 5.59 -24.51 -20.79
CA ILE A 266 5.91 -25.92 -20.55
C ILE A 266 4.69 -26.79 -20.87
N GLN A 267 3.50 -26.41 -20.42
CA GLN A 267 2.28 -27.15 -20.70
C GLN A 267 2.03 -27.28 -22.21
N LYS A 268 2.11 -26.18 -22.97
CA LYS A 268 1.93 -26.21 -24.44
C LYS A 268 2.94 -27.11 -25.13
N LEU A 269 4.19 -27.13 -24.68
CA LEU A 269 5.21 -28.03 -25.22
C LEU A 269 4.95 -29.50 -24.87
N ILE A 270 4.52 -29.78 -23.64
CA ILE A 270 4.13 -31.13 -23.22
C ILE A 270 2.96 -31.62 -24.08
N GLU A 271 1.94 -30.78 -24.29
CA GLU A 271 0.79 -31.10 -25.14
C GLU A 271 1.22 -31.35 -26.60
N ALA A 272 2.05 -30.47 -27.17
CA ALA A 272 2.56 -30.62 -28.52
C ALA A 272 3.41 -31.89 -28.69
N GLU A 273 4.26 -32.20 -27.72
CA GLU A 273 5.11 -33.40 -27.76
C GLU A 273 4.30 -34.67 -27.55
N ALA A 274 3.35 -34.68 -26.60
CA ALA A 274 2.44 -35.80 -26.39
C ALA A 274 1.62 -36.12 -27.65
N ASN A 275 1.10 -35.09 -28.32
CA ASN A 275 0.31 -35.25 -29.54
C ASN A 275 1.08 -35.86 -30.72
N LYS A 276 2.43 -35.81 -30.73
CA LYS A 276 3.24 -36.49 -31.77
C LYS A 276 3.20 -38.02 -31.64
N TYR A 277 3.01 -38.53 -30.42
CA TYR A 277 3.13 -39.96 -30.12
C TYR A 277 1.82 -40.59 -29.65
N MET A 278 0.81 -39.80 -29.30
CA MET A 278 -0.50 -40.29 -28.91
C MET A 278 -1.44 -40.34 -30.13
N GLN A 279 -1.90 -41.53 -30.48
CA GLN A 279 -2.85 -41.73 -31.57
C GLN A 279 -4.28 -41.72 -31.05
N LYS A 280 -5.12 -40.85 -31.60
CA LYS A 280 -6.56 -40.90 -31.37
C LYS A 280 -7.14 -42.21 -31.95
N LYS A 281 -7.94 -42.93 -31.18
CA LYS A 281 -8.68 -44.12 -31.62
C LYS A 281 -10.17 -43.91 -31.36
N GLU A 282 -10.96 -44.16 -32.40
CA GLU A 282 -12.42 -44.14 -32.37
C GLU A 282 -12.93 -45.59 -32.46
N PRO A 283 -13.31 -46.23 -31.33
CA PRO A 283 -13.85 -47.57 -31.34
C PRO A 283 -15.29 -47.60 -31.87
N LEU A 284 -15.74 -48.76 -32.38
CA LEU A 284 -17.10 -48.99 -32.87
C LEU A 284 -18.19 -48.82 -31.79
N LEU A 285 -17.83 -49.01 -30.51
CA LEU A 285 -18.69 -48.82 -29.34
C LEU A 285 -17.85 -48.24 -28.20
N GLY A 286 -18.32 -47.14 -27.61
CA GLY A 286 -17.67 -46.45 -26.47
C GLY A 286 -17.04 -45.11 -26.83
N ASP A 287 -16.42 -44.48 -25.82
CA ASP A 287 -15.80 -43.16 -25.95
C ASP A 287 -14.43 -43.23 -26.64
N GLU A 288 -14.05 -42.11 -27.26
CA GLU A 288 -12.75 -41.91 -27.87
C GLU A 288 -11.62 -42.05 -26.84
N TYR A 289 -10.48 -42.61 -27.25
CA TYR A 289 -9.31 -42.69 -26.38
C TYR A 289 -8.02 -42.47 -27.17
N PHE A 290 -6.97 -42.09 -26.45
CA PHE A 290 -5.63 -41.94 -27.01
C PHE A 290 -4.79 -43.19 -26.70
N ARG A 291 -4.15 -43.75 -27.71
CA ARG A 291 -3.27 -44.91 -27.61
C ARG A 291 -1.81 -44.48 -27.81
N LEU A 292 -0.93 -44.96 -26.92
CA LEU A 292 0.52 -44.80 -27.01
C LEU A 292 1.14 -46.18 -27.27
N GLU A 293 1.85 -46.36 -28.39
CA GLU A 293 2.47 -47.65 -28.70
C GLU A 293 3.71 -47.91 -27.82
N PRO A 294 3.98 -49.18 -27.44
CA PRO A 294 5.10 -49.51 -26.55
C PRO A 294 6.48 -49.05 -27.06
N ASN A 295 6.70 -49.06 -28.37
CA ASN A 295 7.93 -48.60 -29.02
C ASN A 295 8.10 -47.07 -29.00
N GLU A 296 7.01 -46.31 -28.86
CA GLU A 296 7.01 -44.84 -28.87
C GLU A 296 7.16 -44.24 -27.46
N LYS A 297 6.84 -45.01 -26.42
CA LYS A 297 6.91 -44.57 -25.01
C LYS A 297 8.27 -43.96 -24.64
N ARG A 298 9.37 -44.59 -25.07
CA ARG A 298 10.72 -44.09 -24.76
C ARG A 298 11.03 -42.79 -25.50
N ALA A 299 10.58 -42.65 -26.75
CA ALA A 299 10.76 -41.45 -27.54
C ALA A 299 9.99 -40.27 -26.92
N LEU A 300 8.73 -40.50 -26.52
CA LEU A 300 7.91 -39.51 -25.82
C LEU A 300 8.59 -39.01 -24.53
N ILE A 301 9.11 -39.92 -23.69
CA ILE A 301 9.77 -39.53 -22.43
C ILE A 301 11.02 -38.67 -22.70
N VAL A 302 11.80 -39.01 -23.73
CA VAL A 302 13.00 -38.24 -24.11
C VAL A 302 12.61 -36.87 -24.67
N GLY A 303 11.60 -36.81 -25.54
CA GLY A 303 11.06 -35.57 -26.09
C GLY A 303 10.58 -34.62 -25.01
N LEU A 304 9.71 -35.11 -24.12
CA LEU A 304 9.21 -34.33 -22.97
C LEU A 304 10.34 -33.82 -22.09
N ARG A 305 11.31 -34.68 -21.75
CA ARG A 305 12.48 -34.28 -20.97
C ARG A 305 13.26 -33.16 -21.65
N ASN A 306 13.54 -33.28 -22.94
CA ASN A 306 14.33 -32.28 -23.67
C ASN A 306 13.59 -30.95 -23.76
N SER A 307 12.29 -30.96 -24.11
CA SER A 307 11.48 -29.74 -24.20
C SER A 307 11.37 -29.00 -22.86
N VAL A 308 11.17 -29.73 -21.76
CA VAL A 308 11.14 -29.13 -20.41
C VAL A 308 12.53 -28.58 -20.05
N PHE A 309 13.60 -29.32 -20.34
CA PHE A 309 14.96 -28.90 -20.00
C PHE A 309 15.42 -27.66 -20.78
N GLU A 310 15.14 -27.59 -22.09
CA GLU A 310 15.41 -26.43 -22.93
C GLU A 310 14.69 -25.18 -22.40
N GLN A 311 13.40 -25.28 -22.08
CA GLN A 311 12.65 -24.16 -21.51
C GLN A 311 13.15 -23.74 -20.13
N MET A 312 13.53 -24.68 -19.27
CA MET A 312 14.13 -24.35 -17.99
C MET A 312 15.48 -23.62 -18.16
N GLN A 313 16.32 -24.02 -19.13
CA GLN A 313 17.58 -23.34 -19.44
C GLN A 313 17.36 -21.93 -20.00
N GLU A 314 16.43 -21.79 -20.94
CA GLU A 314 16.06 -20.49 -21.52
C GLU A 314 15.55 -19.54 -20.44
N ASN A 315 14.65 -20.01 -19.57
CA ASN A 315 14.13 -19.20 -18.46
C ASN A 315 15.18 -18.83 -17.41
N ILE A 316 16.13 -19.72 -17.09
CA ILE A 316 17.27 -19.37 -16.21
C ILE A 316 18.09 -18.22 -16.81
N THR A 317 18.30 -18.26 -18.12
CA THR A 317 19.08 -17.24 -18.85
C THR A 317 18.33 -15.89 -18.83
N ILE A 318 17.05 -15.88 -19.21
CA ILE A 318 16.22 -14.66 -19.21
C ILE A 318 16.06 -14.08 -17.80
N THR A 319 15.75 -14.92 -16.80
CA THR A 319 15.56 -14.47 -15.41
C THR A 319 16.84 -13.84 -14.86
N SER A 320 18.00 -14.40 -15.19
CA SER A 320 19.29 -13.82 -14.79
C SER A 320 19.47 -12.42 -15.38
N ASP A 321 19.16 -12.25 -16.67
CA ASP A 321 19.32 -10.96 -17.36
C ASP A 321 18.32 -9.90 -16.87
N GLU A 322 17.05 -10.28 -16.67
CA GLU A 322 16.02 -9.37 -16.14
C GLU A 322 16.30 -8.97 -14.69
N GLN A 323 16.69 -9.92 -13.82
CA GLN A 323 17.07 -9.60 -12.44
C GLN A 323 18.30 -8.70 -12.36
N LEU A 324 19.27 -8.88 -13.26
CA LEU A 324 20.43 -8.00 -13.37
C LEU A 324 20.02 -6.60 -13.81
N LYS A 325 19.12 -6.49 -14.80
CA LYS A 325 18.60 -5.22 -15.28
C LYS A 325 17.79 -4.48 -14.22
N GLU A 326 16.87 -5.17 -13.53
CA GLU A 326 16.05 -4.56 -12.48
C GLU A 326 16.91 -4.13 -11.28
N LYS A 327 17.92 -4.94 -10.90
CA LYS A 327 18.91 -4.52 -9.88
C LYS A 327 19.72 -3.31 -10.35
N ALA A 328 20.14 -3.27 -11.61
CA ALA A 328 20.88 -2.14 -12.17
C ALA A 328 20.03 -0.86 -12.16
N GLU A 329 18.76 -0.95 -12.53
CA GLU A 329 17.81 0.18 -12.49
C GLU A 329 17.54 0.64 -11.04
N LEU A 330 17.35 -0.29 -10.10
CA LEU A 330 17.17 0.05 -8.68
C LEU A 330 18.44 0.70 -8.08
N LEU A 331 19.62 0.22 -8.46
CA LEU A 331 20.90 0.80 -8.06
C LEU A 331 21.05 2.21 -8.64
N ASP A 332 20.68 2.43 -9.90
CA ASP A 332 20.72 3.74 -10.55
C ASP A 332 19.78 4.75 -9.85
N GLU A 333 18.57 4.31 -9.47
CA GLU A 333 17.63 5.10 -8.67
C GLU A 333 18.22 5.47 -7.29
N GLN A 334 18.80 4.50 -6.58
CA GLN A 334 19.41 4.74 -5.26
C GLN A 334 20.62 5.68 -5.34
N VAL A 335 21.47 5.52 -6.37
CA VAL A 335 22.63 6.39 -6.60
C VAL A 335 22.18 7.80 -6.92
N THR A 336 21.13 7.96 -7.73
CA THR A 336 20.56 9.28 -8.06
C THR A 336 19.99 9.97 -6.82
N GLU A 337 19.25 9.25 -5.97
CA GLU A 337 18.70 9.75 -4.71
C GLU A 337 19.83 10.21 -3.75
N GLN A 338 20.88 9.39 -3.60
CA GLN A 338 22.04 9.72 -2.76
C GLN A 338 22.80 10.94 -3.27
N ASN A 339 23.01 11.04 -4.59
CA ASN A 339 23.67 12.19 -5.20
C ASN A 339 22.89 13.49 -4.93
N LYS A 340 21.55 13.46 -4.93
CA LYS A 340 20.72 14.62 -4.57
C LYS A 340 20.85 15.01 -3.10
N ILE A 341 20.90 14.05 -2.19
CA ILE A 341 21.14 14.32 -0.76
C ILE A 341 22.50 15.00 -0.56
N ILE A 342 23.53 14.52 -1.28
CA ILE A 342 24.87 15.11 -1.24
C ILE A 342 24.86 16.55 -1.76
N GLU A 343 24.19 16.80 -2.90
CA GLU A 343 24.10 18.14 -3.47
C GLU A 343 23.30 19.12 -2.61
N GLU A 344 22.20 18.70 -1.99
CA GLU A 344 21.47 19.52 -1.01
C GLU A 344 22.33 19.81 0.24
N TYR A 345 23.11 18.83 0.70
CA TYR A 345 24.02 19.01 1.83
C TYR A 345 25.16 19.99 1.50
N LYS A 346 25.71 19.91 0.28
CA LYS A 346 26.70 20.88 -0.22
C LYS A 346 26.13 22.29 -0.29
N LYS A 347 24.93 22.48 -0.86
CA LYS A 347 24.28 23.80 -0.96
C LYS A 347 24.06 24.42 0.43
N LYS A 348 23.55 23.64 1.39
CA LYS A 348 23.37 24.10 2.77
C LYS A 348 24.68 24.46 3.45
N ASN A 349 25.75 23.70 3.24
CA ASN A 349 27.06 24.03 3.81
C ASN A 349 27.65 25.32 3.21
N ILE A 350 27.44 25.56 1.92
CA ILE A 350 27.87 26.80 1.26
C ILE A 350 27.09 28.00 1.78
N GLU A 351 25.77 27.88 2.01
CA GLU A 351 24.98 28.93 2.66
C GLU A 351 25.45 29.20 4.10
N VAL A 352 25.69 28.15 4.90
CA VAL A 352 26.18 28.29 6.28
C VAL A 352 27.58 28.91 6.33
N LEU A 353 28.43 28.67 5.33
CA LEU A 353 29.75 29.31 5.24
C LEU A 353 29.63 30.81 4.89
N LYS A 354 28.72 31.17 3.98
CA LYS A 354 28.47 32.58 3.63
C LYS A 354 27.86 33.38 4.78
N GLU A 355 26.99 32.77 5.60
CA GLU A 355 26.43 33.39 6.81
C GLU A 355 27.45 33.56 7.95
N LYS A 356 28.61 32.90 7.90
CA LYS A 356 29.69 33.06 8.88
C LYS A 356 30.77 34.05 8.46
N GLU A 357 30.78 34.46 7.20
CA GLU A 357 31.70 35.46 6.63
C GLU A 357 31.05 36.87 6.53
N THR A 358 29.82 37.01 7.01
CA THR A 358 29.12 38.29 7.27
C THR A 358 28.89 38.45 8.76
#